data_AF-R5CF69-F1
#
_entry.id   AF-R5CF69-F1
#
_cell.length_a   1.000
_cell.length_b   1.000
_cell.length_c   1.000
_cell.angle_alpha   90.00
_cell.angle_beta   90.00
_cell.angle_gamma   90.00
#
_symmetry.space_group_name_H-M   'P 1'
#
loop_
_entity.id
_entity.type
_entity.pdbx_description
1 polymer ?
#
loop_
_entity_poly.entity_id
_entity_poly.type
_entity_poly.pdbx_seq_one_letter_code
_entity_poly.pdbx_strand_id
1 'polypeptide(L)'
;MMNSADKSPLEIERKWLVSGWPKDRGTDLPLIKEELMRQGYLTIEPTVRIREETIALEKTDYILCFKSRGNGLTRKEIEFPISAEHFEQLQDLIGLPLIPKLRRTYLLPDGHRLEVNAVDEAAPTAFFYAEIEFSSEEEAEQFSPAAVGLEEYLCRDVTFTPGMTMGAYWRRNRLGLDA
;
A
#
# COMPACT_ATOMS: atom_id res chain seq x y z
N MET A 1 18.22 15.06 -19.88
CA MET A 1 16.95 14.36 -20.15
C MET A 1 16.36 14.02 -18.79
N MET A 2 15.32 14.73 -18.36
CA MET A 2 14.61 14.43 -17.11
C MET A 2 13.69 13.25 -17.38
N ASN A 3 13.92 12.12 -16.69
CA ASN A 3 13.08 10.94 -16.81
C ASN A 3 11.67 11.27 -16.35
N SER A 4 10.71 10.94 -17.20
CA SER A 4 9.27 11.05 -16.98
C SER A 4 8.81 10.00 -15.97
N ALA A 5 8.85 10.31 -14.68
CA ALA A 5 8.01 9.70 -13.63
C ALA A 5 8.17 10.46 -12.30
N ASP A 6 8.29 11.79 -12.33
CA ASP A 6 8.19 12.57 -11.09
C ASP A 6 6.70 12.61 -10.72
N LYS A 7 6.23 11.56 -10.03
CA LYS A 7 4.92 11.60 -9.36
C LYS A 7 4.93 12.86 -8.48
N SER A 8 3.83 13.60 -8.48
CA SER A 8 3.64 14.70 -7.52
C SER A 8 4.13 14.22 -6.14
N PRO A 9 4.95 15.00 -5.41
CA PRO A 9 5.46 14.55 -4.13
C PRO A 9 4.33 14.42 -3.09
N LEU A 10 3.08 14.72 -3.42
CA LEU A 10 1.92 14.61 -2.56
C LEU A 10 1.06 13.44 -3.04
N GLU A 11 0.95 12.42 -2.19
CA GLU A 11 0.05 11.28 -2.32
C GLU A 11 -1.20 11.56 -1.47
N ILE A 12 -2.39 11.39 -2.06
CA ILE A 12 -3.69 11.61 -1.41
C ILE A 12 -4.45 10.30 -1.47
N GLU A 13 -4.66 9.63 -0.33
CA GLU A 13 -5.22 8.28 -0.29
C GLU A 13 -6.22 8.08 0.85
N ARG A 14 -7.26 7.28 0.60
CA ARG A 14 -8.11 6.71 1.66
C ARG A 14 -7.84 5.24 1.81
N LYS A 15 -8.03 4.74 3.03
CA LYS A 15 -7.72 3.37 3.43
C LYS A 15 -8.87 2.73 4.17
N TRP A 16 -9.16 1.48 3.82
CA TRP A 16 -10.16 0.66 4.47
C TRP A 16 -9.57 -0.67 4.91
N LEU A 17 -9.99 -1.14 6.09
CA LEU A 17 -9.83 -2.56 6.43
C LEU A 17 -10.94 -3.35 5.73
N VAL A 18 -10.54 -4.34 4.95
CA VAL A 18 -11.47 -5.19 4.19
C VAL A 18 -11.29 -6.64 4.60
N SER A 19 -12.20 -7.50 4.17
CA SER A 19 -12.14 -8.93 4.51
C SER A 19 -11.96 -9.75 3.23
N GLY A 20 -10.73 -10.07 2.82
CA GLY A 20 -10.49 -10.87 1.61
C GLY A 20 -10.61 -10.06 0.31
N TRP A 21 -10.82 -10.74 -0.81
CA TRP A 21 -10.92 -10.13 -2.15
C TRP A 21 -12.36 -9.67 -2.47
N PRO A 22 -12.55 -8.65 -3.34
CA PRO A 22 -13.90 -8.18 -3.71
C PRO A 22 -14.81 -9.30 -4.24
N LYS A 23 -14.25 -10.19 -5.07
CA LYS A 23 -15.00 -11.31 -5.65
C LYS A 23 -15.56 -12.27 -4.61
N ASP A 24 -14.81 -12.53 -3.54
CA ASP A 24 -15.21 -13.41 -2.43
C ASP A 24 -16.32 -12.76 -1.57
N ARG A 25 -16.55 -11.46 -1.74
CA ARG A 25 -17.61 -10.68 -1.12
C ARG A 25 -18.76 -10.35 -2.06
N GLY A 26 -18.84 -11.02 -3.21
CA GLY A 26 -19.94 -10.88 -4.16
C GLY A 26 -19.83 -9.65 -5.05
N THR A 27 -18.69 -8.96 -5.07
CA THR A 27 -18.45 -7.84 -5.98
C THR A 27 -17.51 -8.27 -7.10
N ASP A 28 -18.01 -8.30 -8.34
CA ASP A 28 -17.19 -8.57 -9.51
C ASP A 28 -16.65 -7.25 -10.09
N LEU A 29 -15.35 -7.01 -9.91
CA LEU A 29 -14.66 -5.83 -10.43
C LEU A 29 -13.61 -6.25 -11.47
N PRO A 30 -13.44 -5.48 -12.57
CA PRO A 30 -12.38 -5.73 -13.53
C PRO A 30 -11.00 -5.67 -12.87
N LEU A 31 -10.27 -6.80 -12.87
CA LEU A 31 -8.88 -6.85 -12.43
C LEU A 31 -7.99 -6.21 -13.49
N ILE A 32 -7.21 -5.21 -13.08
CA ILE A 32 -6.28 -4.48 -13.95
C ILE A 32 -4.86 -5.00 -13.80
N LYS A 33 -4.46 -5.34 -12.57
CA LYS A 33 -3.07 -5.71 -12.26
C LYS A 33 -3.02 -6.60 -11.02
N GLU A 34 -2.07 -7.53 -11.01
CA GLU A 34 -1.69 -8.32 -9.84
C GLU A 34 -0.18 -8.21 -9.61
N GLU A 35 0.22 -7.97 -8.37
CA GLU A 35 1.61 -7.72 -7.97
C GLU A 35 1.97 -8.50 -6.72
N LEU A 36 3.05 -9.26 -6.80
CA LEU A 36 3.74 -9.83 -5.65
C LEU A 36 4.72 -8.82 -5.12
N MET A 37 4.70 -8.57 -3.82
CA MET A 37 5.51 -7.54 -3.20
C MET A 37 6.20 -8.05 -1.94
N ARG A 38 7.39 -7.52 -1.68
CA ARG A 38 8.02 -7.57 -0.36
C ARG A 38 8.48 -6.19 0.04
N GLN A 39 8.30 -5.83 1.32
CA GLN A 39 8.72 -4.53 1.82
C GLN A 39 9.38 -4.60 3.20
N GLY A 40 10.35 -3.71 3.41
CA GLY A 40 11.10 -3.57 4.65
C GLY A 40 11.31 -2.11 5.03
N TYR A 41 11.45 -1.84 6.32
CA TYR A 41 11.58 -0.48 6.84
C TYR A 41 12.95 -0.28 7.49
N LEU A 42 13.70 0.68 6.98
CA LEU A 42 14.93 1.21 7.60
C LEU A 42 14.57 2.16 8.75
N THR A 43 13.54 2.99 8.54
CA THR A 43 12.95 3.85 9.57
C THR A 43 11.43 3.92 9.38
N ILE A 44 10.70 4.18 10.47
CA ILE A 44 9.23 4.30 10.46
C ILE A 44 8.80 5.77 10.51
N GLU A 45 9.53 6.62 11.26
CA GLU A 45 9.18 8.04 11.45
C GLU A 45 10.41 8.99 11.37
N PRO A 46 10.70 9.59 10.20
CA PRO A 46 10.01 9.44 8.92
C PRO A 46 10.15 8.03 8.34
N THR A 47 9.29 7.67 7.40
CA THR A 47 9.37 6.34 6.78
C THR A 47 10.46 6.34 5.73
N VAL A 48 11.39 5.39 5.85
CA VAL A 48 12.31 4.99 4.78
C VAL A 48 12.11 3.50 4.56
N ARG A 49 11.58 3.15 3.40
CA ARG A 49 11.12 1.79 3.07
C ARG A 49 11.74 1.32 1.78
N ILE A 50 12.22 0.09 1.76
CA ILE A 50 12.51 -0.63 0.51
C ILE A 50 11.30 -1.47 0.14
N ARG A 51 10.96 -1.51 -1.14
CA ARG A 51 9.88 -2.31 -1.68
C ARG A 51 10.31 -2.92 -3.00
N GLU A 52 10.09 -4.22 -3.16
CA GLU A 52 10.12 -4.85 -4.48
C GLU A 52 8.70 -5.18 -4.91
N GLU A 53 8.44 -5.08 -6.21
CA GLU A 53 7.16 -5.37 -6.84
C GLU A 53 7.38 -6.17 -8.11
N THR A 54 6.81 -7.37 -8.19
CA THR A 54 6.82 -8.24 -9.37
C THR A 54 5.41 -8.31 -9.92
N ILE A 55 5.22 -7.79 -11.14
CA ILE A 55 3.94 -7.84 -11.84
C ILE A 55 3.81 -9.22 -12.48
N ALA A 56 2.82 -10.04 -12.08
CA ALA A 56 2.44 -11.28 -12.76
C ALA A 56 3.59 -12.15 -13.34
N LEU A 57 4.68 -12.36 -12.59
CA LEU A 57 5.90 -13.11 -12.98
C LEU A 57 6.74 -12.49 -14.12
N GLU A 58 6.57 -11.20 -14.38
CA GLU A 58 7.39 -10.42 -15.30
C GLU A 58 8.59 -9.79 -14.56
N LYS A 59 8.95 -8.56 -14.94
CA LYS A 59 10.04 -7.79 -14.36
C LYS A 59 9.74 -7.45 -12.90
N THR A 60 10.75 -7.59 -12.05
CA THR A 60 10.75 -7.05 -10.69
C THR A 60 11.33 -5.65 -10.71
N ASP A 61 10.59 -4.70 -10.15
CA ASP A 61 11.07 -3.36 -9.85
C ASP A 61 11.44 -3.25 -8.37
N TYR A 62 12.51 -2.52 -8.07
CA TYR A 62 13.01 -2.27 -6.73
C TYR A 62 12.97 -0.77 -6.45
N ILE A 63 12.34 -0.39 -5.35
CA ILE A 63 11.99 0.99 -5.03
C ILE A 63 12.46 1.32 -3.61
N LEU A 64 13.10 2.48 -3.46
CA LEU A 64 13.36 3.13 -2.18
C LEU A 64 12.37 4.29 -2.00
N CYS A 65 11.50 4.19 -1.00
CA CYS A 65 10.47 5.18 -0.69
C CYS A 65 10.86 5.99 0.55
N PHE A 66 10.66 7.31 0.49
CA PHE A 66 10.71 8.20 1.65
C PHE A 66 9.34 8.83 1.84
N LYS A 67 8.72 8.65 3.00
CA LYS A 67 7.47 9.34 3.36
C LYS A 67 7.67 10.27 4.55
N SER A 68 7.10 11.47 4.48
CA SER A 68 7.07 12.40 5.61
C SER A 68 6.40 11.77 6.83
N ARG A 69 6.71 12.29 8.03
CA ARG A 69 5.96 11.92 9.23
C ARG A 69 4.48 12.28 9.07
N GLY A 70 3.60 11.47 9.66
CA GLY A 70 2.17 11.73 9.72
C GLY A 70 1.32 10.53 9.35
N ASN A 71 0.08 10.59 9.81
CA ASN A 71 -1.03 9.74 9.39
C ASN A 71 -2.09 10.64 8.74
N GLY A 72 -2.92 10.08 7.88
CA GLY A 72 -4.03 10.78 7.28
C GLY A 72 -4.00 10.79 5.76
N LEU A 73 -4.81 11.69 5.21
CA LEU A 73 -5.20 11.74 3.82
C LEU A 73 -4.05 12.08 2.85
N THR A 74 -3.23 13.07 3.21
CA THR A 74 -2.17 13.59 2.33
C THR A 74 -0.81 13.42 2.96
N ARG A 75 0.16 12.88 2.21
CA ARG A 75 1.54 12.74 2.67
C ARG A 75 2.53 13.09 1.59
N LYS A 76 3.68 13.62 2.02
CA LYS A 76 4.79 13.78 1.10
C LYS A 76 5.45 12.41 0.90
N GLU A 77 5.44 11.90 -0.33
CA GLU A 77 6.19 10.71 -0.71
C GLU A 77 7.11 11.02 -1.90
N ILE A 78 8.33 10.48 -1.83
CA ILE A 78 9.24 10.43 -2.96
C ILE A 78 9.75 9.00 -3.11
N GLU A 79 9.82 8.53 -4.35
CA GLU A 79 10.23 7.17 -4.68
C GLU A 79 11.41 7.22 -5.65
N PHE A 80 12.42 6.38 -5.40
CA PHE A 80 13.57 6.23 -6.28
C PHE A 80 13.67 4.78 -6.74
N PRO A 81 13.81 4.52 -8.04
CA PRO A 81 14.21 3.20 -8.49
C PRO A 81 15.63 2.91 -7.98
N ILE A 82 15.85 1.70 -7.47
CA ILE A 82 17.16 1.20 -7.06
C ILE A 82 17.49 -0.10 -7.80
N SER A 83 18.75 -0.51 -7.82
CA SER A 83 19.16 -1.80 -8.37
C SER A 83 18.75 -2.93 -7.43
N ALA A 84 18.63 -4.16 -7.97
CA ALA A 84 18.44 -5.37 -7.17
C ALA A 84 19.56 -5.53 -6.12
N GLU A 85 20.80 -5.26 -6.51
CA GLU A 85 21.97 -5.31 -5.61
C GLU A 85 21.82 -4.34 -4.42
N HIS A 86 21.41 -3.10 -4.66
CA HIS A 86 21.18 -2.15 -3.56
C HIS A 86 20.00 -2.58 -2.68
N PHE A 87 18.95 -3.16 -3.26
CA PHE A 87 17.84 -3.70 -2.49
C PHE A 87 18.29 -4.83 -1.56
N GLU A 88 19.08 -5.78 -2.07
CA GLU A 88 19.64 -6.90 -1.30
C GLU A 88 20.55 -6.39 -0.16
N GLN A 89 21.46 -5.45 -0.45
CA GLN A 89 22.31 -4.84 0.58
C GLN A 89 21.50 -4.14 1.68
N LEU A 90 20.44 -3.40 1.31
CA LEU A 90 19.56 -2.76 2.28
C LEU A 90 18.73 -3.78 3.07
N GLN A 91 18.27 -4.85 2.42
CA GLN A 91 17.57 -5.95 3.09
C GLN A 91 18.48 -6.62 4.14
N ASP A 92 19.74 -6.87 3.79
CA ASP A 92 20.73 -7.45 4.71
C ASP A 92 20.98 -6.54 5.92
N LEU A 93 21.05 -5.22 5.70
CA LEU A 93 21.16 -4.24 6.79
C LEU A 93 19.91 -4.18 7.68
N ILE A 94 18.72 -4.40 7.13
CA ILE A 94 17.48 -4.49 7.91
C ILE A 94 17.51 -5.74 8.81
N GLY A 95 18.04 -6.86 8.33
CA GLY A 95 18.28 -8.07 9.13
C GLY A 95 17.02 -8.74 9.69
N LEU A 96 15.84 -8.41 9.14
CA LEU A 96 14.53 -8.92 9.57
C LEU A 96 13.73 -9.42 8.35
N PRO A 97 12.84 -10.42 8.52
CA PRO A 97 11.98 -10.87 7.43
C PRO A 97 11.13 -9.73 6.87
N LEU A 98 11.18 -9.53 5.56
CA LEU A 98 10.33 -8.55 4.88
C LEU A 98 8.84 -8.94 5.00
N ILE A 99 7.95 -7.97 4.80
CA ILE A 99 6.51 -8.19 4.76
C ILE A 99 6.12 -8.56 3.32
N PRO A 100 5.81 -9.84 3.01
CA PRO A 100 5.15 -10.20 1.77
C PRO A 100 3.74 -9.61 1.69
N LYS A 101 3.35 -9.25 0.47
CA LYS A 101 2.03 -8.72 0.16
C LYS A 101 1.64 -9.10 -1.27
N LEU A 102 0.42 -9.57 -1.47
CA LEU A 102 -0.21 -9.69 -2.78
C LEU A 102 -1.14 -8.50 -2.97
N ARG A 103 -0.89 -7.67 -3.99
CA ARG A 103 -1.76 -6.56 -4.36
C ARG A 103 -2.53 -6.91 -5.63
N ARG A 104 -3.84 -6.64 -5.61
CA ARG A 104 -4.69 -6.63 -6.80
C ARG A 104 -5.29 -5.24 -6.99
N THR A 105 -5.10 -4.68 -8.18
CA THR A 105 -5.69 -3.39 -8.56
C THR A 105 -6.91 -3.64 -9.42
N TYR A 106 -8.05 -3.11 -9.00
CA TYR A 106 -9.33 -3.21 -9.70
C TYR A 106 -9.77 -1.85 -10.24
N LEU A 107 -10.47 -1.84 -11.36
CA LEU A 107 -11.10 -0.62 -11.89
C LEU A 107 -12.50 -0.46 -11.29
N LEU A 108 -12.78 0.71 -10.72
CA LEU A 108 -14.10 1.07 -10.20
C LEU A 108 -14.97 1.71 -11.30
N PRO A 109 -16.32 1.67 -11.15
CA PRO A 109 -17.24 2.25 -12.13
C PRO A 109 -17.05 3.74 -12.42
N ASP A 110 -16.50 4.49 -11.45
CA ASP A 110 -16.22 5.93 -11.54
C ASP A 110 -14.81 6.22 -12.09
N GLY A 111 -14.04 5.19 -12.44
CA GLY A 111 -12.70 5.30 -13.00
C GLY A 111 -11.56 5.24 -11.96
N HIS A 112 -11.88 5.26 -10.66
CA HIS A 112 -10.87 5.08 -9.62
C HIS A 112 -10.25 3.67 -9.66
N ARG A 113 -9.07 3.56 -9.05
CA ARG A 113 -8.36 2.28 -8.88
C ARG A 113 -8.46 1.85 -7.43
N LEU A 114 -9.05 0.68 -7.20
CA LEU A 114 -9.09 0.06 -5.89
C LEU A 114 -7.91 -0.91 -5.76
N GLU A 115 -6.98 -0.58 -4.88
CA GLU A 115 -5.84 -1.43 -4.56
C GLU A 115 -6.15 -2.28 -3.33
N VAL A 116 -6.44 -3.57 -3.52
CA VAL A 116 -6.69 -4.52 -2.42
C VAL A 116 -5.43 -5.31 -2.14
N ASN A 117 -5.08 -5.40 -0.86
CA ASN A 117 -3.80 -5.88 -0.40
C ASN A 117 -3.99 -7.01 0.61
N ALA A 118 -3.53 -8.21 0.27
CA ALA A 118 -3.39 -9.31 1.22
C ALA A 118 -2.00 -9.26 1.82
N VAL A 119 -1.90 -9.06 3.12
CA VAL A 119 -0.62 -8.83 3.82
C VAL A 119 -0.28 -10.04 4.67
N ASP A 120 0.96 -10.52 4.57
CA ASP A 120 1.50 -11.57 5.44
C ASP A 120 0.58 -12.81 5.51
N GLU A 121 0.02 -13.28 4.38
CA GLU A 121 -1.04 -14.32 4.35
C GLU A 121 -0.69 -15.62 5.10
N ALA A 122 0.59 -15.98 5.20
CA ALA A 122 1.05 -17.15 5.94
C ALA A 122 1.20 -16.93 7.45
N ALA A 123 1.07 -15.69 7.93
CA ALA A 123 1.25 -15.32 9.33
C ALA A 123 -0.10 -15.28 10.08
N PRO A 124 -0.12 -15.51 11.41
CA PRO A 124 -1.32 -15.34 12.22
C PRO A 124 -1.81 -13.87 12.26
N THR A 125 -0.94 -12.94 11.87
CA THR A 125 -1.21 -11.50 11.80
C THR A 125 -1.67 -11.05 10.42
N ALA A 126 -1.95 -12.00 9.51
CA ALA A 126 -2.45 -11.74 8.17
C ALA A 126 -3.70 -10.85 8.21
N PHE A 127 -3.76 -9.91 7.28
CA PHE A 127 -4.93 -9.05 7.14
C PHE A 127 -5.07 -8.52 5.73
N PHE A 128 -6.25 -7.96 5.45
CA PHE A 128 -6.54 -7.31 4.19
C PHE A 128 -6.84 -5.83 4.42
N TYR A 129 -6.38 -5.01 3.49
CA TYR A 129 -6.77 -3.60 3.43
C TYR A 129 -6.90 -3.16 1.97
N ALA A 130 -7.72 -2.14 1.74
CA ALA A 130 -7.88 -1.51 0.45
C ALA A 130 -7.46 -0.04 0.51
N GLU A 131 -6.87 0.46 -0.57
CA GLU A 131 -6.52 1.88 -0.77
C GLU A 131 -7.14 2.38 -2.09
N ILE A 132 -7.50 3.66 -2.11
CA ILE A 132 -7.82 4.42 -3.34
C ILE A 132 -7.00 5.71 -3.28
N GLU A 133 -6.23 5.97 -4.33
CA GLU A 133 -5.54 7.24 -4.55
C GLU A 133 -6.47 8.23 -5.26
N PHE A 134 -6.41 9.50 -4.84
CA PHE A 134 -7.21 10.61 -5.36
C PHE A 134 -6.32 11.72 -5.90
N SER A 135 -6.87 12.52 -6.82
CA SER A 135 -6.17 13.66 -7.40
C SER A 135 -6.19 14.90 -6.50
N SER A 136 -7.13 14.97 -5.56
CA SER A 136 -7.28 16.07 -4.59
C SER A 136 -7.90 15.61 -3.27
N GLU A 137 -7.72 16.40 -2.20
CA GLU A 137 -8.36 16.14 -0.91
C GLU A 137 -9.89 16.25 -1.02
N GLU A 138 -10.39 17.23 -1.78
CA GLU A 138 -11.82 17.43 -2.01
C GLU A 138 -12.47 16.20 -2.68
N GLU A 139 -11.81 15.62 -3.68
CA GLU A 139 -12.28 14.40 -4.33
C GLU A 139 -12.35 13.23 -3.34
N ALA A 140 -11.33 13.08 -2.50
CA ALA A 140 -11.28 12.03 -1.50
C ALA A 140 -12.38 12.18 -0.42
N GLU A 141 -12.65 13.42 0.00
CA GLU A 141 -13.72 13.75 0.95
C GLU A 141 -15.11 13.47 0.37
N GLN A 142 -15.32 13.74 -0.91
CA GLN A 142 -16.59 13.51 -1.61
C GLN A 142 -16.80 12.04 -2.02
N PHE A 143 -15.74 11.23 -2.07
CA PHE A 143 -15.84 9.84 -2.46
C PHE A 143 -16.77 9.03 -1.54
N SER A 144 -17.72 8.34 -2.15
CA SER A 144 -18.69 7.49 -1.46
C SER A 144 -18.58 6.04 -1.95
N PRO A 145 -18.24 5.08 -1.08
CA PRO A 145 -18.28 3.67 -1.43
C PRO A 145 -19.61 3.20 -2.01
N ALA A 146 -20.74 3.77 -1.57
CA ALA A 146 -22.06 3.42 -2.09
C ALA A 146 -22.22 3.80 -3.57
N ALA A 147 -21.60 4.89 -4.03
CA ALA A 147 -21.68 5.33 -5.42
C ALA A 147 -21.01 4.34 -6.40
N VAL A 148 -20.07 3.53 -5.90
CA VAL A 148 -19.39 2.47 -6.66
C VAL A 148 -19.85 1.06 -6.28
N GLY A 149 -20.93 0.94 -5.50
CA GLY A 149 -21.50 -0.35 -5.09
C GLY A 149 -20.66 -1.12 -4.07
N LEU A 150 -19.80 -0.44 -3.30
CA LEU A 150 -18.87 -1.03 -2.34
C LEU A 150 -19.16 -0.63 -0.89
N GLU A 151 -20.37 -0.18 -0.56
CA GLU A 151 -20.73 0.28 0.79
C GLU A 151 -20.40 -0.76 1.88
N GLU A 152 -20.80 -2.02 1.69
CA GLU A 152 -20.53 -3.08 2.65
C GLU A 152 -19.03 -3.46 2.68
N TYR A 153 -18.37 -3.44 1.53
CA TYR A 153 -16.98 -3.88 1.40
C TYR A 153 -15.99 -2.85 1.97
N LEU A 154 -16.23 -1.56 1.75
CA LEU A 154 -15.42 -0.42 2.22
C LEU A 154 -16.08 0.28 3.41
N CYS A 155 -16.69 -0.47 4.33
CA CYS A 155 -17.39 0.09 5.49
C CYS A 155 -16.47 0.51 6.66
N ARG A 156 -15.20 0.06 6.68
CA ARG A 156 -14.24 0.30 7.77
C ARG A 156 -13.11 1.23 7.33
N ASP A 157 -13.43 2.51 7.16
CA ASP A 157 -12.42 3.55 6.87
C ASP A 157 -11.47 3.72 8.06
N VAL A 158 -10.17 3.59 7.80
CA VAL A 158 -9.10 3.72 8.79
C VAL A 158 -8.06 4.78 8.38
N THR A 159 -8.39 5.65 7.42
CA THR A 159 -7.49 6.67 6.85
C THR A 159 -6.81 7.51 7.95
N PHE A 160 -7.56 7.89 8.98
CA PHE A 160 -7.07 8.69 10.11
C PHE A 160 -6.85 7.88 11.40
N THR A 161 -6.99 6.55 11.35
CA THR A 161 -6.86 5.71 12.57
C THR A 161 -5.39 5.46 12.89
N PRO A 162 -4.90 5.86 14.07
CA PRO A 162 -3.53 5.55 14.50
C PRO A 162 -3.25 4.04 14.51
N GLY A 163 -2.02 3.65 14.19
CA GLY A 163 -1.61 2.25 14.21
C GLY A 163 -2.02 1.42 12.98
N MET A 164 -2.77 1.99 12.03
CA MET A 164 -3.25 1.31 10.81
C MET A 164 -2.33 1.49 9.58
N THR A 165 -1.12 2.01 9.78
CA THR A 165 -0.11 2.10 8.73
C THR A 165 0.70 0.81 8.63
N MET A 166 1.28 0.55 7.45
CA MET A 166 2.21 -0.58 7.28
C MET A 166 3.48 -0.42 8.13
N GLY A 167 3.90 0.81 8.43
CA GLY A 167 4.97 1.08 9.39
C GLY A 167 4.60 0.67 10.82
N ALA A 168 3.37 0.94 11.26
CA ALA A 168 2.88 0.47 12.55
C ALA A 168 2.70 -1.05 12.60
N TYR A 169 2.34 -1.69 11.48
CA TYR A 169 2.36 -3.14 11.37
C TYR A 169 3.79 -3.70 11.48
N TRP A 170 4.78 -3.10 10.81
CA TRP A 170 6.19 -3.48 10.92
C TRP A 170 6.71 -3.36 12.37
N ARG A 171 6.41 -2.24 13.03
CA ARG A 171 6.78 -1.98 14.44
C ARG A 171 6.31 -3.12 15.35
N ARG A 172 5.04 -3.51 15.23
CA ARG A 172 4.44 -4.57 16.04
C ARG A 172 5.00 -5.96 15.70
N ASN A 173 5.04 -6.29 14.41
CA ASN A 173 5.19 -7.69 13.99
C ASN A 173 6.61 -8.08 13.58
N ARG A 174 7.53 -7.11 13.45
CA ARG A 174 8.94 -7.38 13.16
C ARG A 174 9.87 -6.86 14.26
N LEU A 175 9.53 -5.73 14.87
CA LEU A 175 10.33 -5.18 15.98
C LEU A 175 9.83 -5.63 17.37
N GLY A 176 8.61 -6.18 17.48
CA GLY A 176 8.03 -6.58 18.76
C GLY A 176 7.78 -5.38 19.70
N LEU A 177 7.58 -4.19 19.13
CA LEU A 177 7.32 -2.97 19.89
C LEU A 177 5.83 -2.64 19.82
N ASP A 178 5.26 -2.20 20.94
CA ASP A 178 3.87 -1.72 20.98
C ASP A 178 3.68 -0.54 20.01
N ALA A 179 2.49 -0.48 19.39
CA ALA A 179 2.12 0.55 18.40
C ALA A 179 1.75 1.90 19.02
#